data_AF-F4WSY7-F1
#
_entry.id   AF-F4WSY7-F1
#
_cell.length_a   1.000
_cell.length_b   1.000
_cell.length_c   1.000
_cell.angle_alpha   90.00
_cell.angle_beta   90.00
_cell.angle_gamma   90.00
#
_symmetry.space_group_name_H-M   'P 1'
#
loop_
_entity.id
_entity.type
_entity.pdbx_description
1 polymer ?
#
loop_
_entity_poly.entity_id
_entity_poly.type
_entity_poly.pdbx_seq_one_letter_code
_entity_poly.pdbx_strand_id
1 'polypeptide(L)'
;MEERNCERRSFHLASVFPGIHFDVDITDLPTDTPRISRLDVFLLACSIVMHVVDMGFDYNIAIQYYLGAKISSSTSNEYKTTHLLIKNGLYCTIAVFLQLAPVIHYWETLKCALKARKCKKSEDRINERRYYLRMLKEDQDVALLRVFECFLEAAPQQILQLTLMLKHYHNEINFEFVHQVASIVSSLASMGWAMASYHRSIRLAQQNKLNIGVVGTVLQFLWHFSITVARILSLSIIASVWPLYTIIGCLIHWVIMTIWILINSHGILEFCRAYDRPPHMLPTFKERIYSSLFAIVIGIVYIFIYLNTVDCNTFWKHLCFYMLCFAENITSSLLWRYTCPPEVTEAWYFNIFFITCIVSFLLGIIAMIIYYTRFHPSKKQRVSNSLQAM
;
A
#
# COMPACT_ATOMS: atom_id res chain seq x y z
N MET A 1 -42.18 21.58 8.01
CA MET A 1 -41.30 21.38 9.18
C MET A 1 -40.96 19.90 9.36
N GLU A 2 -40.67 19.20 8.25
CA GLU A 2 -40.65 17.72 8.27
C GLU A 2 -39.72 17.11 7.19
N GLU A 3 -38.59 17.77 6.90
CA GLU A 3 -37.57 17.26 5.96
C GLU A 3 -36.16 17.15 6.57
N ARG A 4 -36.03 17.20 7.90
CA ARG A 4 -34.72 17.20 8.58
C ARG A 4 -34.29 15.86 9.21
N ASN A 5 -35.00 14.76 8.94
CA ASN A 5 -34.81 13.50 9.67
C ASN A 5 -34.29 12.29 8.86
N CYS A 6 -33.99 12.44 7.56
CA CYS A 6 -33.51 11.30 6.74
C CYS A 6 -31.98 11.21 6.58
N GLU A 7 -31.20 12.17 7.11
CA GLU A 7 -29.74 12.23 6.88
C GLU A 7 -28.90 11.75 8.10
N ARG A 8 -29.53 11.12 9.10
CA ARG A 8 -28.86 10.71 10.36
C ARG A 8 -28.54 9.21 10.45
N ARG A 9 -28.66 8.42 9.37
CA ARG A 9 -28.49 6.95 9.45
C ARG A 9 -27.29 6.34 8.70
N SER A 10 -26.40 7.17 8.15
CA SER A 10 -25.19 6.69 7.46
C SER A 10 -23.89 6.95 8.25
N PHE A 11 -23.98 7.05 9.58
CA PHE A 11 -22.87 7.48 10.45
C PHE A 11 -22.20 6.35 11.25
N HIS A 12 -22.29 5.10 10.81
CA HIS A 12 -21.78 3.96 11.60
C HIS A 12 -20.73 3.07 10.95
N LEU A 13 -20.22 3.41 9.74
CA LEU A 13 -19.09 2.70 9.13
C LEU A 13 -17.93 3.61 8.70
N ALA A 14 -18.03 4.92 8.93
CA ALA A 14 -17.00 5.89 8.59
C ALA A 14 -16.13 6.24 9.82
N SER A 15 -15.25 5.34 10.26
CA SER A 15 -14.04 5.69 11.05
C SER A 15 -13.18 4.47 11.40
N VAL A 16 -12.90 3.57 10.44
CA VAL A 16 -11.93 2.47 10.70
C VAL A 16 -10.51 3.02 10.77
N PHE A 17 -10.22 4.13 10.07
CA PHE A 17 -8.99 4.88 10.22
C PHE A 17 -9.25 6.21 10.92
N PRO A 18 -8.41 6.59 11.89
CA PRO A 18 -8.47 7.89 12.51
C PRO A 18 -7.93 8.91 11.51
N GLY A 19 -8.82 9.44 10.68
CA GLY A 19 -8.45 10.39 9.65
C GLY A 19 -8.09 11.73 10.25
N ILE A 20 -7.00 12.34 9.78
CA ILE A 20 -6.62 13.72 10.09
C ILE A 20 -7.83 14.63 9.85
N HIS A 21 -8.44 15.16 10.91
CA HIS A 21 -9.53 16.13 10.81
C HIS A 21 -8.91 17.51 10.87
N PHE A 22 -8.89 18.18 9.72
CA PHE A 22 -8.57 19.59 9.66
C PHE A 22 -9.71 20.37 10.29
N ASP A 23 -9.62 20.65 11.58
CA ASP A 23 -10.43 21.70 12.21
C ASP A 23 -9.81 23.04 11.82
N VAL A 24 -10.04 23.45 10.57
CA VAL A 24 -9.62 24.80 10.13
C VAL A 24 -10.79 25.72 10.38
N ASP A 25 -10.67 26.53 11.43
CA ASP A 25 -11.46 27.73 11.53
C ASP A 25 -11.22 28.56 10.26
N ILE A 26 -12.29 29.13 9.70
CA ILE A 26 -12.29 29.77 8.38
C ILE A 26 -11.28 30.94 8.32
N THR A 27 -10.90 31.45 9.49
CA THR A 27 -9.97 32.54 9.78
C THR A 27 -8.48 32.20 9.63
N ASP A 28 -8.07 30.92 9.73
CA ASP A 28 -6.63 30.53 9.74
C ASP A 28 -6.13 30.00 8.37
N LEU A 29 -6.89 30.26 7.31
CA LEU A 29 -6.70 29.60 6.02
C LEU A 29 -5.81 30.45 5.07
N PRO A 30 -4.59 30.01 4.71
CA PRO A 30 -3.69 30.79 3.85
C PRO A 30 -4.27 31.02 2.44
N THR A 31 -3.84 32.08 1.78
CA THR A 31 -4.43 32.68 0.55
C THR A 31 -4.21 31.89 -0.75
N ASP A 32 -3.51 30.76 -0.73
CA ASP A 32 -3.20 30.01 -1.94
C ASP A 32 -4.43 29.32 -2.55
N THR A 33 -4.67 29.59 -3.84
CA THR A 33 -5.77 28.99 -4.60
C THR A 33 -5.55 27.48 -4.76
N PRO A 34 -6.47 26.60 -4.31
CA PRO A 34 -6.35 25.17 -4.56
C PRO A 34 -6.48 24.90 -6.07
N ARG A 35 -5.45 24.31 -6.68
CA ARG A 35 -5.49 23.88 -8.10
C ARG A 35 -5.25 22.38 -8.17
N ILE A 36 -6.32 21.62 -8.49
CA ILE A 36 -6.20 20.23 -8.92
C ILE A 36 -5.42 20.21 -10.25
N SER A 37 -4.22 19.63 -10.25
CA SER A 37 -3.42 19.48 -11.46
C SER A 37 -4.01 18.42 -12.39
N ARG A 38 -3.81 18.56 -13.70
CA ARG A 38 -4.17 17.49 -14.67
C ARG A 38 -3.42 16.19 -14.38
N LEU A 39 -2.23 16.31 -13.80
CA LEU A 39 -1.41 15.19 -13.35
C LEU A 39 -2.10 14.43 -12.20
N ASP A 40 -2.77 15.12 -11.29
CA ASP A 40 -3.42 14.49 -10.15
C ASP A 40 -4.58 13.58 -10.60
N VAL A 41 -5.32 14.04 -11.60
CA VAL A 41 -6.40 13.26 -12.22
C VAL A 41 -5.86 12.11 -13.07
N PHE A 42 -4.76 12.32 -13.78
CA PHE A 42 -4.08 11.25 -14.53
C PHE A 42 -3.58 10.15 -13.59
N LEU A 43 -2.92 10.51 -12.49
CA LEU A 43 -2.44 9.54 -11.51
C LEU A 43 -3.58 8.77 -10.84
N LEU A 44 -4.69 9.45 -10.52
CA LEU A 44 -5.90 8.79 -10.01
C LEU A 44 -6.46 7.78 -11.03
N ALA A 45 -6.53 8.15 -12.31
CA ALA A 45 -6.96 7.26 -13.37
C ALA A 45 -6.01 6.06 -13.53
N CYS A 46 -4.70 6.27 -13.53
CA CYS A 46 -3.71 5.19 -13.54
C CYS A 46 -3.86 4.28 -12.32
N SER A 47 -4.14 4.84 -11.14
CA SER A 47 -4.40 4.09 -9.91
C SER A 47 -5.59 3.14 -10.09
N ILE A 48 -6.72 3.64 -10.62
CA ILE A 48 -7.92 2.84 -10.90
C ILE A 48 -7.61 1.75 -11.94
N VAL A 49 -6.96 2.11 -13.05
CA VAL A 49 -6.62 1.15 -14.11
C VAL A 49 -5.71 0.04 -13.59
N MET A 50 -4.66 0.38 -12.82
CA MET A 50 -3.75 -0.60 -12.24
C MET A 50 -4.49 -1.57 -11.32
N HIS A 51 -5.43 -1.08 -10.50
CA HIS A 51 -6.21 -1.93 -9.61
C HIS A 51 -7.17 -2.87 -10.36
N VAL A 52 -7.83 -2.38 -11.42
CA VAL A 52 -8.70 -3.21 -12.27
C VAL A 52 -7.89 -4.29 -13.00
N VAL A 53 -6.69 -3.95 -13.48
CA VAL A 53 -5.77 -4.90 -14.11
C VAL A 53 -5.32 -5.96 -13.12
N ASP A 54 -4.94 -5.56 -11.90
CA ASP A 54 -4.53 -6.47 -10.80
C ASP A 54 -5.65 -7.48 -10.49
N MET A 55 -6.87 -6.99 -10.22
CA MET A 55 -8.03 -7.86 -10.00
C MET A 55 -8.29 -8.79 -11.19
N GLY A 56 -8.17 -8.28 -12.42
CA GLY A 56 -8.37 -9.07 -13.63
C GLY A 56 -7.37 -10.24 -13.74
N PHE A 57 -6.10 -10.00 -13.41
CA PHE A 57 -5.08 -11.04 -13.35
C PHE A 57 -5.34 -12.02 -12.20
N ASP A 58 -5.68 -11.53 -11.02
CA ASP A 58 -5.98 -12.37 -9.85
C ASP A 58 -7.18 -13.30 -10.11
N TYR A 59 -8.25 -12.80 -10.74
CA TYR A 59 -9.38 -13.63 -11.18
C TYR A 59 -8.98 -14.65 -12.23
N ASN A 60 -8.17 -14.25 -13.21
CA ASN A 60 -7.71 -15.19 -14.25
C ASN A 60 -6.84 -16.30 -13.67
N ILE A 61 -5.96 -15.97 -12.72
CA ILE A 61 -5.16 -16.94 -11.98
C ILE A 61 -6.06 -17.85 -11.14
N ALA A 62 -7.01 -17.30 -10.38
CA ALA A 62 -7.95 -18.10 -9.60
C ALA A 62 -8.75 -19.08 -10.48
N ILE A 63 -9.17 -18.64 -11.66
CA ILE A 63 -9.84 -19.48 -12.65
C ILE A 63 -8.88 -20.55 -13.19
N GLN A 64 -7.63 -20.20 -13.52
CA GLN A 64 -6.63 -21.17 -13.99
C GLN A 64 -6.30 -22.22 -12.92
N TYR A 65 -6.11 -21.84 -11.66
CA TYR A 65 -5.92 -22.78 -10.55
C TYR A 65 -7.16 -23.66 -10.31
N TYR A 66 -8.36 -23.08 -10.42
CA TYR A 66 -9.62 -23.83 -10.31
C TYR A 66 -9.81 -24.82 -11.46
N LEU A 67 -9.46 -24.42 -12.69
CA LEU A 67 -9.52 -25.28 -13.88
C LEU A 67 -8.42 -26.34 -13.89
N GLY A 68 -7.21 -26.02 -13.42
CA GLY A 68 -6.10 -26.96 -13.22
C GLY A 68 -6.39 -27.99 -12.14
N ALA A 69 -7.01 -27.58 -11.03
CA ALA A 69 -7.49 -28.49 -9.98
C ALA A 69 -8.62 -29.42 -10.47
N LYS A 70 -9.34 -29.03 -11.53
CA LYS A 70 -10.44 -29.82 -12.13
C LYS A 70 -9.96 -30.96 -13.03
N ILE A 71 -8.65 -31.11 -13.28
CA ILE A 71 -8.07 -32.22 -14.06
C ILE A 71 -7.83 -33.48 -13.21
N SER A 72 -7.99 -33.42 -11.87
CA SER A 72 -7.74 -34.59 -11.00
C SER A 72 -8.92 -35.03 -10.12
N SER A 73 -10.16 -34.65 -10.43
CA SER A 73 -11.33 -35.26 -9.79
C SER A 73 -12.57 -35.22 -10.69
N SER A 74 -12.73 -36.27 -11.48
CA SER A 74 -14.07 -36.67 -11.92
C SER A 74 -14.85 -37.18 -10.70
N THR A 75 -15.95 -36.50 -10.38
CA THR A 75 -17.30 -37.03 -10.09
C THR A 75 -17.98 -36.22 -8.98
N SER A 76 -19.28 -35.99 -9.18
CA SER A 76 -20.30 -35.75 -8.16
C SER A 76 -20.60 -34.29 -7.74
N ASN A 77 -21.51 -33.74 -8.52
CA ASN A 77 -22.87 -33.35 -8.12
C ASN A 77 -23.16 -31.89 -7.76
N GLU A 78 -24.18 -31.44 -8.46
CA GLU A 78 -24.66 -30.09 -8.68
C GLU A 78 -25.65 -29.73 -7.56
N TYR A 79 -25.35 -28.71 -6.76
CA TYR A 79 -26.29 -28.19 -5.78
C TYR A 79 -26.67 -26.74 -6.10
N LYS A 80 -27.82 -26.64 -6.77
CA LYS A 80 -28.82 -25.57 -6.71
C LYS A 80 -28.70 -24.70 -5.44
N THR A 81 -27.95 -23.60 -5.51
CA THR A 81 -27.97 -22.58 -4.46
C THR A 81 -27.70 -21.18 -5.02
N THR A 82 -28.34 -20.83 -6.13
CA THR A 82 -28.11 -19.56 -6.85
C THR A 82 -29.33 -18.65 -6.96
N HIS A 83 -30.37 -18.83 -6.14
CA HIS A 83 -31.58 -18.00 -6.28
C HIS A 83 -32.22 -17.50 -4.97
N LEU A 84 -31.45 -17.28 -3.90
CA LEU A 84 -32.06 -16.71 -2.69
C LEU A 84 -31.12 -15.90 -1.76
N LEU A 85 -30.19 -15.12 -2.31
CA LEU A 85 -29.33 -14.25 -1.49
C LEU A 85 -29.31 -12.80 -1.98
N ILE A 86 -30.48 -12.17 -2.07
CA ILE A 86 -30.58 -10.74 -2.38
C ILE A 86 -31.60 -10.08 -1.43
N LYS A 87 -31.12 -9.67 -0.25
CA LYS A 87 -31.68 -8.53 0.49
C LYS A 87 -30.62 -7.92 1.42
N ASN A 88 -30.02 -6.84 0.95
CA ASN A 88 -29.27 -5.76 1.63
C ASN A 88 -28.08 -6.06 2.58
N GLY A 89 -27.82 -7.31 2.98
CA GLY A 89 -26.60 -7.69 3.71
C GLY A 89 -25.50 -8.25 2.80
N LEU A 90 -25.90 -9.06 1.81
CA LEU A 90 -24.95 -9.76 0.94
C LEU A 90 -24.17 -8.82 0.02
N TYR A 91 -24.70 -7.67 -0.38
CA TYR A 91 -23.95 -6.73 -1.21
C TYR A 91 -22.71 -6.20 -0.48
N CYS A 92 -22.83 -5.95 0.82
CA CYS A 92 -21.69 -5.53 1.65
C CYS A 92 -20.71 -6.69 1.85
N THR A 93 -21.20 -7.90 2.12
CA THR A 93 -20.36 -9.09 2.26
C THR A 93 -19.69 -9.50 0.94
N ILE A 94 -20.40 -9.44 -0.19
CA ILE A 94 -19.88 -9.68 -1.55
C ILE A 94 -18.87 -8.58 -1.91
N ALA A 95 -19.15 -7.30 -1.62
CA ALA A 95 -18.21 -6.22 -1.90
C ALA A 95 -16.94 -6.31 -1.03
N VAL A 96 -17.05 -6.77 0.22
CA VAL A 96 -15.91 -7.08 1.08
C VAL A 96 -15.16 -8.32 0.58
N PHE A 97 -15.88 -9.34 0.12
CA PHE A 97 -15.31 -10.59 -0.41
C PHE A 97 -14.68 -10.45 -1.81
N LEU A 98 -15.18 -9.54 -2.64
CA LEU A 98 -14.57 -9.13 -3.91
C LEU A 98 -13.52 -8.00 -3.74
N GLN A 99 -13.18 -7.60 -2.51
CA GLN A 99 -12.27 -6.48 -2.23
C GLN A 99 -12.62 -5.19 -2.99
N LEU A 100 -13.92 -4.89 -3.19
CA LEU A 100 -14.39 -3.68 -3.88
C LEU A 100 -14.35 -2.42 -3.00
N ALA A 101 -13.84 -2.53 -1.76
CA ALA A 101 -13.74 -1.41 -0.83
C ALA A 101 -12.94 -0.22 -1.41
N PRO A 102 -11.77 -0.41 -2.05
CA PRO A 102 -11.06 0.68 -2.72
C PRO A 102 -11.88 1.28 -3.86
N VAL A 103 -12.59 0.46 -4.65
CA VAL A 103 -13.40 0.92 -5.80
C VAL A 103 -14.54 1.84 -5.35
N ILE A 104 -15.22 1.48 -4.26
CA ILE A 104 -16.29 2.30 -3.67
C ILE A 104 -15.72 3.65 -3.22
N HIS A 105 -14.59 3.64 -2.52
CA HIS A 105 -14.00 4.89 -2.05
C HIS A 105 -13.37 5.73 -3.19
N TYR A 106 -12.83 5.11 -4.25
CA TYR A 106 -12.39 5.83 -5.46
C TYR A 106 -13.56 6.58 -6.11
N TRP A 107 -14.75 5.97 -6.14
CA TRP A 107 -15.97 6.62 -6.64
C TRP A 107 -16.37 7.83 -5.78
N GLU A 108 -16.26 7.72 -4.45
CA GLU A 108 -16.55 8.83 -3.53
C GLU A 108 -15.55 9.99 -3.67
N THR A 109 -14.25 9.69 -3.81
CA THR A 109 -13.20 10.68 -4.11
C THR A 109 -13.46 11.38 -5.43
N LEU A 110 -13.82 10.63 -6.49
CA LEU A 110 -14.14 11.20 -7.79
C LEU A 110 -15.38 12.11 -7.73
N LYS A 111 -16.43 11.71 -7.01
CA LYS A 111 -17.64 12.53 -6.79
C LYS A 111 -17.30 13.84 -6.07
N CYS A 112 -16.42 13.81 -5.07
CA CYS A 112 -15.93 15.01 -4.39
C CYS A 112 -15.11 15.91 -5.33
N ALA A 113 -14.24 15.33 -6.16
CA ALA A 113 -13.46 16.06 -7.17
C ALA A 113 -14.37 16.76 -8.21
N LEU A 114 -15.42 16.08 -8.67
CA LEU A 114 -16.41 16.64 -9.60
C LEU A 114 -17.23 17.77 -8.96
N LYS A 115 -17.63 17.63 -7.69
CA LYS A 115 -18.31 18.70 -6.93
C LYS A 115 -17.40 19.92 -6.75
N ALA A 116 -16.14 19.73 -6.39
CA ALA A 116 -15.16 20.83 -6.29
C ALA A 116 -15.02 21.59 -7.62
N ARG A 117 -14.92 20.85 -8.74
CA ARG A 117 -14.89 21.46 -10.09
C ARG A 117 -16.19 22.20 -10.44
N LYS A 118 -17.35 21.74 -9.99
CA LYS A 118 -18.63 22.42 -10.21
C LYS A 118 -18.72 23.72 -9.40
N CYS A 119 -18.28 23.72 -8.14
CA CYS A 119 -18.19 24.93 -7.31
C CYS A 119 -17.24 25.96 -7.91
N LYS A 120 -16.10 25.52 -8.47
CA LYS A 120 -15.17 26.38 -9.20
C LYS A 120 -15.83 27.10 -10.38
N LYS A 121 -16.68 26.41 -11.14
CA LYS A 121 -17.45 27.00 -12.25
C LYS A 121 -18.56 27.95 -11.77
N SER A 122 -19.01 27.79 -10.53
CA SER A 122 -20.04 28.61 -9.90
C SER A 122 -19.45 29.78 -9.07
N GLU A 123 -18.14 30.01 -9.15
CA GLU A 123 -17.37 31.02 -8.38
C GLU A 123 -17.46 30.92 -6.84
N ASP A 124 -17.95 29.79 -6.31
CA ASP A 124 -18.08 29.54 -4.88
C ASP A 124 -16.79 28.98 -4.28
N ARG A 125 -15.89 29.89 -3.89
CA ARG A 125 -14.55 29.58 -3.38
C ARG A 125 -14.56 28.81 -2.04
N ILE A 126 -15.56 29.04 -1.19
CA ILE A 126 -15.64 28.41 0.14
C ILE A 126 -15.98 26.93 -0.01
N ASN A 127 -17.01 26.63 -0.83
CA ASN A 127 -17.41 25.25 -1.06
C ASN A 127 -16.40 24.49 -1.95
N GLU A 128 -15.77 25.14 -2.93
CA GLU A 128 -14.67 24.55 -3.70
C GLU A 128 -13.56 24.04 -2.77
N ARG A 129 -13.12 24.88 -1.83
CA ARG A 129 -12.04 24.55 -0.90
C ARG A 129 -12.44 23.44 0.08
N ARG A 130 -13.66 23.49 0.60
CA ARG A 130 -14.19 22.44 1.49
C ARG A 130 -14.23 21.07 0.79
N TYR A 131 -14.75 21.02 -0.44
CA TYR A 131 -14.79 19.76 -1.20
C TYR A 131 -13.41 19.28 -1.62
N TYR A 132 -12.47 20.19 -1.91
CA TYR A 132 -11.09 19.84 -2.20
C TYR A 132 -10.36 19.24 -0.99
N LEU A 133 -10.50 19.82 0.20
CA LEU A 133 -9.90 19.26 1.42
C LEU A 133 -10.50 17.90 1.79
N ARG A 134 -11.83 17.76 1.66
CA ARG A 134 -12.48 16.45 1.81
C ARG A 134 -11.93 15.45 0.80
N MET A 135 -11.81 15.80 -0.47
CA MET A 135 -11.25 14.94 -1.50
C MET A 135 -9.82 14.47 -1.17
N LEU A 136 -8.94 15.36 -0.68
CA LEU A 136 -7.58 14.98 -0.30
C LEU A 136 -7.54 14.01 0.89
N LYS A 137 -8.44 14.18 1.86
CA LYS A 137 -8.57 13.25 2.99
C LYS A 137 -9.03 11.87 2.54
N GLU A 138 -10.10 11.82 1.74
CA GLU A 138 -10.59 10.55 1.19
C GLU A 138 -9.52 9.87 0.33
N ASP A 139 -8.79 10.62 -0.52
CA ASP A 139 -7.68 10.08 -1.33
C ASP A 139 -6.54 9.51 -0.48
N GLN A 140 -6.21 10.14 0.65
CA GLN A 140 -5.23 9.61 1.61
C GLN A 140 -5.70 8.29 2.24
N ASP A 141 -6.94 8.25 2.72
CA ASP A 141 -7.50 7.06 3.39
C ASP A 141 -7.61 5.89 2.40
N VAL A 142 -8.02 6.16 1.15
CA VAL A 142 -8.05 5.16 0.06
C VAL A 142 -6.66 4.64 -0.28
N ALA A 143 -5.68 5.54 -0.40
CA ALA A 143 -4.33 5.12 -0.71
C ALA A 143 -3.73 4.27 0.41
N LEU A 144 -4.00 4.60 1.68
CA LEU A 144 -3.58 3.81 2.83
C LEU A 144 -4.25 2.43 2.85
N LEU A 145 -5.57 2.37 2.61
CA LEU A 145 -6.32 1.11 2.54
C LEU A 145 -5.77 0.20 1.44
N ARG A 146 -5.49 0.77 0.26
CA ARG A 146 -4.88 0.01 -0.85
C ARG A 146 -3.49 -0.52 -0.50
N VAL A 147 -2.67 0.26 0.22
CA VAL A 147 -1.38 -0.22 0.71
C VAL A 147 -1.59 -1.43 1.64
N PHE A 148 -2.57 -1.40 2.54
CA PHE A 148 -2.86 -2.54 3.40
C PHE A 148 -3.30 -3.77 2.61
N GLU A 149 -4.21 -3.64 1.66
CA GLU A 149 -4.63 -4.74 0.80
C GLU A 149 -3.45 -5.36 0.03
N CYS A 150 -2.61 -4.51 -0.56
CA CYS A 150 -1.40 -4.93 -1.27
C CYS A 150 -0.45 -5.76 -0.39
N PHE A 151 -0.20 -5.35 0.86
CA PHE A 151 0.82 -5.99 1.70
C PHE A 151 0.29 -7.04 2.68
N LEU A 152 -0.98 -6.98 3.07
CA LEU A 152 -1.58 -7.97 3.97
C LEU A 152 -2.15 -9.17 3.20
N GLU A 153 -2.53 -8.98 1.94
CA GLU A 153 -3.15 -10.03 1.14
C GLU A 153 -2.34 -10.35 -0.12
N ALA A 154 -2.15 -9.37 -1.00
CA ALA A 154 -1.50 -9.64 -2.29
C ALA A 154 -0.02 -10.05 -2.14
N ALA A 155 0.75 -9.45 -1.22
CA ALA A 155 2.16 -9.82 -1.03
C ALA A 155 2.36 -11.27 -0.54
N PRO A 156 1.66 -11.77 0.51
CA PRO A 156 1.67 -13.19 0.85
C PRO A 156 1.23 -14.11 -0.30
N GLN A 157 0.21 -13.72 -1.06
CA GLN A 157 -0.24 -14.46 -2.24
C GLN A 157 0.84 -14.53 -3.33
N GLN A 158 1.52 -13.42 -3.61
CA GLN A 158 2.64 -13.37 -4.56
C GLN A 158 3.81 -14.26 -4.12
N ILE A 159 4.12 -14.30 -2.81
CA ILE A 159 5.13 -15.20 -2.26
C ILE A 159 4.74 -16.65 -2.51
N LEU A 160 3.49 -17.02 -2.20
CA LEU A 160 2.99 -18.37 -2.44
C LEU A 160 3.06 -18.74 -3.93
N GLN A 161 2.63 -17.84 -4.82
CA GLN A 161 2.65 -18.05 -6.27
C GLN A 161 4.08 -18.24 -6.80
N LEU A 162 5.02 -17.41 -6.36
CA LEU A 162 6.44 -17.53 -6.72
C LEU A 162 7.06 -18.82 -6.17
N THR A 163 6.76 -19.18 -4.93
CA THR A 163 7.22 -20.43 -4.32
C THR A 163 6.68 -21.66 -5.06
N LEU A 164 5.39 -21.67 -5.44
CA LEU A 164 4.79 -22.76 -6.21
C LEU A 164 5.40 -22.86 -7.61
N MET A 165 5.63 -21.72 -8.26
CA MET A 165 6.34 -21.63 -9.54
C MET A 165 7.74 -22.25 -9.42
N LEU A 166 8.52 -21.86 -8.41
CA LEU A 166 9.87 -22.41 -8.19
C LEU A 166 9.87 -23.93 -7.91
N LYS A 167 8.82 -24.46 -7.28
CA LYS A 167 8.72 -25.88 -6.91
C LYS A 167 8.27 -26.79 -8.06
N HIS A 168 7.43 -26.30 -8.95
CA HIS A 168 6.81 -27.11 -10.03
C HIS A 168 7.29 -26.73 -11.43
N TYR A 169 8.33 -25.88 -11.55
CA TYR A 169 8.84 -25.48 -12.85
C TYR A 169 9.62 -26.60 -13.53
N HIS A 170 9.14 -27.03 -14.70
CA HIS A 170 9.72 -28.12 -15.49
C HIS A 170 10.64 -27.63 -16.64
N ASN A 171 11.40 -26.55 -16.44
CA ASN A 171 12.38 -26.02 -17.42
C ASN A 171 11.86 -25.66 -18.83
N GLU A 172 10.56 -25.77 -19.09
CA GLU A 172 9.92 -25.38 -20.33
C GLU A 172 9.32 -23.97 -20.23
N ILE A 173 9.60 -23.13 -21.23
CA ILE A 173 9.01 -21.79 -21.35
C ILE A 173 7.70 -21.94 -22.14
N ASN A 174 6.61 -22.20 -21.41
CA ASN A 174 5.27 -22.31 -21.98
C ASN A 174 4.51 -20.96 -21.90
N PHE A 175 3.45 -20.80 -22.70
CA PHE A 175 2.60 -19.60 -22.66
C PHE A 175 2.02 -19.34 -21.25
N GLU A 176 1.71 -20.41 -20.52
CA GLU A 176 1.27 -20.37 -19.13
C GLU A 176 2.33 -19.75 -18.20
N PHE A 177 3.61 -20.13 -18.36
CA PHE A 177 4.72 -19.55 -17.61
C PHE A 177 4.88 -18.06 -17.89
N VAL A 178 4.85 -17.66 -19.17
CA VAL A 178 4.93 -16.23 -19.54
C VAL A 178 3.77 -15.43 -18.95
N HIS A 179 2.57 -15.98 -19.01
CA HIS A 179 1.38 -15.34 -18.43
C HIS A 179 1.49 -15.23 -16.90
N GLN A 180 1.98 -16.27 -16.22
CA GLN A 180 2.19 -16.26 -14.77
C GLN A 180 3.24 -15.22 -14.35
N VAL A 181 4.36 -15.14 -15.07
CA VAL A 181 5.40 -14.13 -14.83
C VAL A 181 4.85 -12.72 -15.08
N ALA A 182 4.09 -12.52 -16.16
CA ALA A 182 3.47 -11.22 -16.46
C ALA A 182 2.52 -10.78 -15.34
N SER A 183 1.71 -11.70 -14.80
CA SER A 183 0.82 -11.43 -13.66
C SER A 183 1.59 -11.06 -12.38
N ILE A 184 2.68 -11.77 -12.07
CA ILE A 184 3.52 -11.44 -10.91
C ILE A 184 4.12 -10.03 -11.08
N VAL A 185 4.66 -9.73 -12.25
CA VAL A 185 5.26 -8.42 -12.55
C VAL A 185 4.21 -7.30 -12.47
N SER A 186 3.00 -7.51 -12.98
CA SER A 186 1.93 -6.51 -12.89
C SER A 186 1.49 -6.26 -11.46
N SER A 187 1.38 -7.31 -10.64
CA SER A 187 1.00 -7.18 -9.23
C SER A 187 2.08 -6.44 -8.42
N LEU A 188 3.36 -6.78 -8.63
CA LEU A 188 4.47 -6.06 -8.01
C LEU A 188 4.50 -4.57 -8.41
N ALA A 189 4.17 -4.26 -9.68
CA ALA A 189 4.04 -2.88 -10.14
C ALA A 189 2.85 -2.16 -9.50
N SER A 190 1.71 -2.85 -9.29
CA SER A 190 0.54 -2.33 -8.58
C SER A 190 0.88 -1.97 -7.13
N MET A 191 1.64 -2.82 -6.42
CA MET A 191 2.11 -2.55 -5.05
C MET A 191 3.02 -1.32 -4.98
N GLY A 192 4.00 -1.23 -5.90
CA GLY A 192 4.88 -0.07 -6.00
C GLY A 192 4.10 1.23 -6.27
N TRP A 193 3.07 1.16 -7.11
CA TRP A 193 2.20 2.29 -7.42
C TRP A 193 1.34 2.71 -6.23
N ALA A 194 0.76 1.75 -5.51
CA ALA A 194 -0.01 2.01 -4.29
C ALA A 194 0.83 2.79 -3.26
N MET A 195 2.09 2.39 -3.06
CA MET A 195 3.00 3.07 -2.14
C MET A 195 3.37 4.49 -2.59
N ALA A 196 3.66 4.68 -3.88
CA ALA A 196 3.94 6.01 -4.43
C ALA A 196 2.73 6.94 -4.35
N SER A 197 1.53 6.40 -4.61
CA SER A 197 0.26 7.12 -4.47
C SER A 197 0.04 7.53 -3.01
N TYR A 198 0.19 6.61 -2.06
CA TYR A 198 0.06 6.90 -0.64
C TYR A 198 0.99 8.02 -0.18
N HIS A 199 2.28 7.92 -0.51
CA HIS A 199 3.25 8.95 -0.13
C HIS A 199 2.91 10.31 -0.75
N ARG A 200 2.40 10.35 -1.97
CA ARG A 200 1.95 11.58 -2.61
C ARG A 200 0.68 12.13 -1.95
N SER A 201 -0.30 11.29 -1.64
CA SER A 201 -1.59 11.70 -1.04
C SER A 201 -1.42 12.23 0.38
N ILE A 202 -0.62 11.56 1.23
CA ILE A 202 -0.21 12.10 2.55
C ILE A 202 0.41 13.48 2.39
N ARG A 203 1.26 13.63 1.37
CA ARG A 203 1.97 14.88 1.20
C ARG A 203 1.07 16.02 0.74
N LEU A 204 0.13 15.73 -0.16
CA LEU A 204 -0.85 16.70 -0.63
C LEU A 204 -1.82 17.13 0.48
N ALA A 205 -2.13 16.23 1.41
CA ALA A 205 -2.91 16.57 2.60
C ALA A 205 -2.17 17.56 3.52
N GLN A 206 -0.83 17.53 3.56
CA GLN A 206 -0.01 18.48 4.33
C GLN A 206 0.15 19.82 3.60
N GLN A 207 -0.74 20.78 3.90
CA GLN A 207 -0.77 22.11 3.27
C GLN A 207 0.53 22.93 3.46
N ASN A 208 1.30 22.66 4.53
CA ASN A 208 2.46 23.47 4.93
C ASN A 208 3.79 23.10 4.26
N LYS A 209 3.79 22.24 3.24
CA LYS A 209 5.04 21.77 2.63
C LYS A 209 4.95 21.88 1.08
N LEU A 210 6.06 21.98 0.35
CA LEU A 210 6.10 22.06 -1.15
C LEU A 210 5.80 20.75 -1.92
N ASN A 211 4.89 20.75 -2.90
CA ASN A 211 4.50 19.51 -3.61
C ASN A 211 5.69 18.75 -4.27
N ILE A 212 5.62 17.42 -4.29
CA ILE A 212 6.64 16.56 -4.91
C ILE A 212 6.54 16.68 -6.43
N GLY A 213 7.66 16.92 -7.11
CA GLY A 213 7.70 16.95 -8.57
C GLY A 213 7.57 15.55 -9.18
N VAL A 214 7.19 15.48 -10.46
CA VAL A 214 7.00 14.20 -11.19
C VAL A 214 8.19 13.26 -11.07
N VAL A 215 9.41 13.79 -11.19
CA VAL A 215 10.66 13.03 -11.04
C VAL A 215 10.80 12.44 -9.63
N GLY A 216 10.40 13.19 -8.60
CA GLY A 216 10.38 12.70 -7.22
C GLY A 216 9.41 11.55 -7.04
N THR A 217 8.21 11.62 -7.63
CA THR A 217 7.23 10.53 -7.61
C THR A 217 7.74 9.29 -8.33
N VAL A 218 8.41 9.44 -9.48
CA VAL A 218 9.02 8.31 -10.20
C VAL A 218 10.13 7.65 -9.37
N LEU A 219 10.97 8.43 -8.70
CA LEU A 219 12.02 7.88 -7.82
C LEU A 219 11.45 7.19 -6.58
N GLN A 220 10.37 7.72 -6.00
CA GLN A 220 9.66 7.05 -4.90
C GLN A 220 9.05 5.73 -5.35
N PHE A 221 8.39 5.71 -6.51
CA PHE A 221 7.88 4.49 -7.11
C PHE A 221 9.00 3.48 -7.31
N LEU A 222 10.11 3.87 -7.94
CA LEU A 222 11.24 2.99 -8.20
C LEU A 222 11.84 2.45 -6.90
N TRP A 223 12.05 3.30 -5.90
CA TRP A 223 12.56 2.90 -4.60
C TRP A 223 11.69 1.82 -3.97
N HIS A 224 10.40 2.09 -3.79
CA HIS A 224 9.49 1.16 -3.11
C HIS A 224 9.27 -0.12 -3.93
N PHE A 225 9.07 -0.01 -5.24
CA PHE A 225 8.95 -1.16 -6.14
C PHE A 225 10.16 -2.08 -6.02
N SER A 226 11.38 -1.55 -6.15
CA SER A 226 12.58 -2.39 -6.16
C SER A 226 12.87 -3.04 -4.81
N ILE A 227 12.59 -2.37 -3.68
CA ILE A 227 12.68 -2.99 -2.34
C ILE A 227 11.64 -4.11 -2.17
N THR A 228 10.39 -3.87 -2.58
CA THR A 228 9.31 -4.86 -2.48
C THR A 228 9.63 -6.11 -3.31
N VAL A 229 10.12 -5.93 -4.54
CA VAL A 229 10.58 -7.02 -5.40
C VAL A 229 11.66 -7.84 -4.70
N ALA A 230 12.69 -7.19 -4.16
CA ALA A 230 13.78 -7.87 -3.45
C ALA A 230 13.28 -8.71 -2.26
N ARG A 231 12.34 -8.16 -1.47
CA ARG A 231 11.77 -8.84 -0.29
C ARG A 231 10.90 -10.02 -0.67
N ILE A 232 9.98 -9.84 -1.62
CA ILE A 232 9.06 -10.90 -2.06
C ILE A 232 9.86 -12.04 -2.69
N LEU A 233 10.81 -11.75 -3.57
CA LEU A 233 11.67 -12.78 -4.16
C LEU A 233 12.48 -13.52 -3.09
N SER A 234 13.11 -12.79 -2.15
CA SER A 234 13.90 -13.39 -1.07
C SER A 234 13.08 -14.33 -0.17
N LEU A 235 11.86 -13.92 0.20
CA LEU A 235 10.97 -14.76 1.01
C LEU A 235 10.46 -15.97 0.21
N SER A 236 10.24 -15.81 -1.09
CA SER A 236 9.76 -16.89 -1.97
C SER A 236 10.80 -17.99 -2.16
N ILE A 237 12.08 -17.63 -2.37
CA ILE A 237 13.16 -18.61 -2.56
C ILE A 237 13.45 -19.42 -1.31
N ILE A 238 13.39 -18.81 -0.12
CA ILE A 238 13.63 -19.54 1.13
C ILE A 238 12.40 -20.39 1.50
N ALA A 239 11.18 -19.91 1.20
CA ALA A 239 9.95 -20.67 1.38
C ALA A 239 9.88 -21.91 0.47
N SER A 240 10.52 -21.88 -0.72
CA SER A 240 10.53 -23.05 -1.62
C SER A 240 11.33 -24.23 -1.08
N VAL A 241 12.33 -23.96 -0.23
CA VAL A 241 13.16 -25.00 0.40
C VAL A 241 12.60 -25.37 1.78
N TRP A 242 12.30 -24.35 2.60
CA TRP A 242 11.91 -24.52 3.99
C TRP A 242 10.69 -23.64 4.35
N PRO A 243 9.48 -24.05 3.94
CA PRO A 243 8.27 -23.24 4.13
C PRO A 243 7.95 -22.98 5.62
N LEU A 244 8.07 -24.01 6.47
CA LEU A 244 7.77 -23.90 7.91
C LEU A 244 8.73 -22.93 8.62
N TYR A 245 10.03 -23.04 8.38
CA TYR A 245 11.03 -22.14 8.97
C TYR A 245 10.87 -20.71 8.45
N THR A 246 10.45 -20.53 7.19
CA THR A 246 10.17 -19.21 6.63
C THR A 246 8.99 -18.54 7.33
N ILE A 247 7.91 -19.28 7.61
CA ILE A 247 6.76 -18.77 8.37
C ILE A 247 7.19 -18.36 9.79
N ILE A 248 7.98 -19.20 10.47
CA ILE A 248 8.52 -18.88 11.80
C ILE A 248 9.39 -17.61 11.74
N GLY A 249 10.26 -17.49 10.74
CA GLY A 249 11.09 -16.30 10.52
C GLY A 249 10.26 -15.03 10.30
N CYS A 250 9.19 -15.11 9.49
CA CYS A 250 8.26 -14.00 9.26
C CYS A 250 7.53 -13.60 10.55
N LEU A 251 7.12 -14.57 11.37
CA LEU A 251 6.48 -14.30 12.68
C LEU A 251 7.45 -13.62 13.65
N ILE A 252 8.71 -14.06 13.70
CA ILE A 252 9.74 -13.43 14.53
C ILE A 252 9.99 -11.99 14.07
N HIS A 253 10.19 -11.77 12.77
CA HIS A 253 10.37 -10.44 12.20
C HIS A 253 9.18 -9.53 12.52
N TRP A 254 7.96 -10.04 12.35
CA TRP A 254 6.72 -9.32 12.67
C TRP A 254 6.66 -8.90 14.13
N VAL A 255 6.97 -9.80 15.06
CA VAL A 255 6.99 -9.48 16.50
C VAL A 255 8.04 -8.41 16.80
N ILE A 256 9.24 -8.54 16.24
CA ILE A 256 10.32 -7.53 16.41
C ILE A 256 9.85 -6.16 15.90
N MET A 257 9.28 -6.10 14.69
CA MET A 257 8.82 -4.85 14.10
C MET A 257 7.64 -4.24 14.86
N THR A 258 6.70 -5.07 15.31
CA THR A 258 5.56 -4.62 16.13
C THR A 258 6.04 -4.04 17.45
N ILE A 259 6.97 -4.71 18.14
CA ILE A 259 7.56 -4.21 19.39
C ILE A 259 8.30 -2.89 19.13
N TRP A 260 9.10 -2.79 18.06
CA TRP A 260 9.78 -1.55 17.69
C TRP A 260 8.77 -0.40 17.55
N ILE A 261 7.69 -0.64 16.80
CA ILE A 261 6.64 0.36 16.57
C ILE A 261 5.97 0.76 17.90
N LEU A 262 5.63 -0.20 18.75
CA LEU A 262 4.98 0.05 20.04
C LEU A 262 5.87 0.84 21.02
N ILE A 263 7.20 0.59 21.01
CA ILE A 263 8.16 1.39 21.81
C ILE A 263 8.18 2.85 21.34
N ASN A 264 8.00 3.08 20.03
CA ASN A 264 7.94 4.41 19.44
C ASN A 264 6.49 4.90 19.20
N SER A 265 5.54 4.40 19.99
CA SER A 265 4.09 4.57 19.77
C SER A 265 3.57 6.01 19.84
N HIS A 266 4.38 6.98 20.26
CA HIS A 266 3.97 8.39 20.31
C HIS A 266 3.32 8.89 19.00
N GLY A 267 3.85 8.49 17.84
CA GLY A 267 3.25 8.86 16.55
C GLY A 267 1.91 8.16 16.27
N ILE A 268 1.84 6.84 16.43
CA ILE A 268 0.61 6.09 16.15
C ILE A 268 -0.50 6.45 17.14
N LEU A 269 -0.15 6.71 18.39
CA LEU A 269 -1.09 7.14 19.40
C LEU A 269 -1.71 8.50 19.05
N GLU A 270 -0.92 9.42 18.50
CA GLU A 270 -1.41 10.70 18.01
C GLU A 270 -2.30 10.54 16.78
N PHE A 271 -1.93 9.64 15.86
CA PHE A 271 -2.76 9.27 14.72
C PHE A 271 -4.11 8.70 15.19
N CYS A 272 -4.14 7.82 16.20
CA CYS A 272 -5.35 7.16 16.71
C CYS A 272 -6.15 7.91 17.77
N ARG A 273 -5.74 9.13 18.16
CA ARG A 273 -6.42 9.91 19.19
C ARG A 273 -7.68 10.59 18.62
N ALA A 274 -8.76 10.61 19.41
CA ALA A 274 -9.93 11.42 19.07
C ALA A 274 -9.62 12.91 19.28
N TYR A 275 -9.79 13.72 18.23
CA TYR A 275 -9.37 15.13 18.22
C TYR A 275 -10.22 16.04 19.13
N ASP A 276 -11.40 15.60 19.57
CA ASP A 276 -12.28 16.34 20.48
C ASP A 276 -11.67 16.55 21.89
N ARG A 277 -10.47 16.01 22.15
CA ARG A 277 -9.80 16.09 23.45
C ARG A 277 -8.48 16.84 23.36
N PRO A 278 -8.20 17.75 24.32
CA PRO A 278 -6.99 18.55 24.28
C PRO A 278 -5.72 17.68 24.38
N PRO A 279 -4.63 18.07 23.68
CA PRO A 279 -3.43 17.24 23.49
C PRO A 279 -2.65 16.93 24.78
N HIS A 280 -2.92 17.67 25.87
CA HIS A 280 -2.30 17.48 27.18
C HIS A 280 -2.99 16.42 28.06
N MET A 281 -4.12 15.83 27.61
CA MET A 281 -4.82 14.79 28.34
C MET A 281 -4.23 13.40 28.04
N LEU A 282 -4.10 12.56 29.08
CA LEU A 282 -3.65 11.18 28.92
C LEU A 282 -4.61 10.38 28.00
N PRO A 283 -4.07 9.51 27.11
CA PRO A 283 -4.89 8.72 26.22
C PRO A 283 -5.78 7.75 27.00
N THR A 284 -7.02 7.57 26.53
CA THR A 284 -7.91 6.56 27.12
C THR A 284 -7.47 5.14 26.78
N PHE A 285 -7.87 4.19 27.63
CA PHE A 285 -7.59 2.76 27.39
C PHE A 285 -8.08 2.29 26.01
N LYS A 286 -9.23 2.81 25.55
CA LYS A 286 -9.79 2.52 24.23
C LYS A 286 -8.88 2.97 23.08
N GLU A 287 -8.37 4.20 23.14
CA GLU A 287 -7.43 4.74 22.14
C GLU A 287 -6.12 3.97 22.12
N ARG A 288 -5.66 3.52 23.31
CA ARG A 288 -4.47 2.68 23.42
C ARG A 288 -4.65 1.30 22.80
N ILE A 289 -5.85 0.71 22.89
CA ILE A 289 -6.18 -0.55 22.20
C ILE A 289 -6.17 -0.33 20.69
N TYR A 290 -6.85 0.70 20.17
CA TYR A 290 -6.88 0.95 18.73
C TYR A 290 -5.49 1.25 18.15
N SER A 291 -4.70 2.06 18.86
CA SER A 291 -3.30 2.34 18.50
C SER A 291 -2.45 1.07 18.47
N SER A 292 -2.62 0.18 19.45
CA SER A 292 -1.92 -1.12 19.49
C SER A 292 -2.35 -2.05 18.33
N LEU A 293 -3.65 -2.13 18.03
CA LEU A 293 -4.15 -2.93 16.91
C LEU A 293 -3.63 -2.40 15.57
N PHE A 294 -3.60 -1.08 15.39
CA PHE A 294 -3.04 -0.47 14.20
C PHE A 294 -1.53 -0.73 14.08
N ALA A 295 -0.79 -0.66 15.19
CA ALA A 295 0.63 -0.99 15.22
C ALA A 295 0.91 -2.45 14.83
N ILE A 296 0.06 -3.39 15.27
CA ILE A 296 0.13 -4.80 14.86
C ILE A 296 0.00 -4.96 13.34
N VAL A 297 -0.98 -4.28 12.74
CA VAL A 297 -1.22 -4.33 11.29
C VAL A 297 -0.05 -3.73 10.52
N ILE A 298 0.45 -2.56 10.94
CA ILE A 298 1.64 -1.92 10.35
C ILE A 298 2.87 -2.83 10.51
N GLY A 299 2.98 -3.54 11.64
CA GLY A 299 4.04 -4.52 11.87
C GLY A 299 4.07 -5.62 10.81
N ILE A 300 2.91 -6.08 10.33
CA ILE A 300 2.84 -7.09 9.24
C ILE A 300 3.37 -6.47 7.95
N VAL A 301 2.95 -5.24 7.63
CA VAL A 301 3.44 -4.51 6.44
C VAL A 301 4.97 -4.35 6.49
N TYR A 302 5.55 -4.15 7.67
CA TYR A 302 6.99 -3.99 7.87
C TYR A 302 7.82 -5.24 7.51
N ILE A 303 7.21 -6.42 7.37
CA ILE A 303 7.90 -7.60 6.82
C ILE A 303 8.36 -7.32 5.38
N PHE A 304 7.57 -6.55 4.62
CA PHE A 304 7.75 -6.31 3.20
C PHE A 304 8.32 -4.92 2.90
N ILE A 305 7.85 -3.90 3.61
CA ILE A 305 8.18 -2.50 3.30
C ILE A 305 8.09 -1.59 4.52
N TYR A 306 8.96 -0.59 4.56
CA TYR A 306 8.89 0.46 5.57
C TYR A 306 7.77 1.46 5.25
N LEU A 307 6.75 1.52 6.09
CA LEU A 307 5.63 2.46 5.97
C LEU A 307 5.69 3.50 7.09
N ASN A 308 6.16 4.71 6.79
CA ASN A 308 6.13 5.78 7.79
C ASN A 308 4.72 6.38 7.91
N THR A 309 4.10 6.23 9.08
CA THR A 309 2.78 6.82 9.37
C THR A 309 2.87 8.21 9.98
N VAL A 310 4.00 8.59 10.59
CA VAL A 310 4.19 9.88 11.25
C VAL A 310 5.56 10.50 10.97
N ASP A 311 5.59 11.81 10.72
CA ASP A 311 6.83 12.56 10.49
C ASP A 311 7.70 12.61 11.77
N CYS A 312 8.80 11.86 11.80
CA CYS A 312 9.79 11.86 12.87
C CYS A 312 11.20 11.85 12.27
N ASN A 313 12.25 12.03 13.08
CA ASN A 313 13.62 11.90 12.59
C ASN A 313 13.84 10.49 12.02
N THR A 314 13.89 10.40 10.68
CA THR A 314 13.70 9.14 9.95
C THR A 314 14.99 8.41 9.65
N PHE A 315 16.15 9.06 9.71
CA PHE A 315 17.41 8.51 9.20
C PHE A 315 17.80 7.19 9.88
N TRP A 316 17.95 7.19 11.21
CA TRP A 316 18.35 5.98 11.95
C TRP A 316 17.33 4.85 11.85
N LYS A 317 16.04 5.21 11.75
CA LYS A 317 14.96 4.22 11.56
C LYS A 317 15.05 3.55 10.20
N HIS A 318 15.28 4.34 9.13
CA HIS A 318 15.50 3.81 7.78
C HIS A 318 16.77 2.95 7.74
N LEU A 319 17.88 3.45 8.29
CA LEU A 319 19.14 2.72 8.30
C LEU A 319 19.00 1.35 8.96
N CYS A 320 18.47 1.30 10.18
CA CYS A 320 18.32 0.03 10.91
C CYS A 320 17.35 -0.93 10.20
N PHE A 321 16.22 -0.43 9.69
CA PHE A 321 15.26 -1.26 8.94
C PHE A 321 15.88 -1.84 7.66
N TYR A 322 16.47 -1.00 6.80
CA TYR A 322 17.06 -1.46 5.54
C TYR A 322 18.27 -2.37 5.75
N MET A 323 19.06 -2.14 6.81
CA MET A 323 20.16 -3.03 7.16
C MET A 323 19.66 -4.42 7.58
N LEU A 324 18.58 -4.50 8.36
CA LEU A 324 17.96 -5.78 8.72
C LEU A 324 17.44 -6.50 7.47
N CYS A 325 16.67 -5.80 6.63
CA CYS A 325 16.15 -6.37 5.39
C CYS A 325 17.26 -6.84 4.44
N PHE A 326 18.37 -6.08 4.35
CA PHE A 326 19.53 -6.48 3.56
C PHE A 326 20.16 -7.77 4.10
N ALA A 327 20.38 -7.84 5.41
CA ALA A 327 20.95 -9.02 6.06
C ALA A 327 20.07 -10.26 5.85
N GLU A 328 18.75 -10.14 6.02
CA GLU A 328 17.80 -11.21 5.75
C GLU A 328 17.82 -11.63 4.28
N ASN A 329 17.80 -10.67 3.35
CA ASN A 329 17.78 -10.97 1.92
C ASN A 329 19.03 -11.72 1.44
N ILE A 330 20.20 -11.27 1.92
CA ILE A 330 21.47 -11.94 1.64
C ILE A 330 21.48 -13.33 2.28
N THR A 331 21.03 -13.45 3.53
CA THR A 331 20.97 -14.74 4.24
C THR A 331 20.08 -15.74 3.50
N SER A 332 18.87 -15.34 3.11
CA SER A 332 17.96 -16.17 2.32
C SER A 332 18.56 -16.58 0.98
N SER A 333 19.19 -15.64 0.25
CA SER A 333 19.82 -15.92 -1.04
C SER A 333 21.01 -16.88 -0.94
N LEU A 334 21.82 -16.74 0.11
CA LEU A 334 22.95 -17.62 0.39
C LEU A 334 22.47 -19.01 0.84
N LEU A 335 21.52 -19.08 1.77
CA LEU A 335 20.94 -20.36 2.23
C LEU A 335 20.32 -21.12 1.05
N TRP A 336 19.62 -20.41 0.16
CA TRP A 336 19.07 -21.01 -1.05
C TRP A 336 20.17 -21.59 -1.95
N ARG A 337 21.28 -20.86 -2.15
CA ARG A 337 22.44 -21.33 -2.92
C ARG A 337 23.09 -22.59 -2.34
N TYR A 338 23.22 -22.67 -1.01
CA TYR A 338 23.89 -23.79 -0.36
C TYR A 338 23.00 -25.02 -0.16
N THR A 339 21.68 -24.84 -0.13
CA THR A 339 20.75 -25.92 0.23
C THR A 339 20.08 -26.55 -0.99
N CYS A 340 19.98 -25.83 -2.12
CA CYS A 340 19.29 -26.36 -3.29
C CYS A 340 20.00 -27.57 -3.92
N PRO A 341 19.24 -28.57 -4.40
CA PRO A 341 19.80 -29.68 -5.15
C PRO A 341 20.45 -29.19 -6.45
N PRO A 342 21.41 -29.95 -7.01
CA PRO A 342 22.17 -29.56 -8.20
C PRO A 342 21.26 -29.25 -9.41
N GLU A 343 20.13 -29.96 -9.53
CA GLU A 343 19.11 -29.75 -10.56
C GLU A 343 18.58 -28.31 -10.59
N VAL A 344 18.35 -27.72 -9.42
CA VAL A 344 17.85 -26.34 -9.30
C VAL A 344 18.98 -25.34 -9.48
N THR A 345 20.20 -25.65 -9.00
CA THR A 345 21.33 -24.71 -9.10
C THR A 345 21.91 -24.57 -10.51
N GLU A 346 21.77 -25.61 -11.34
CA GLU A 346 22.18 -25.62 -12.76
C GLU A 346 21.10 -25.00 -13.68
N ALA A 347 19.89 -24.76 -13.17
CA ALA A 347 18.82 -24.19 -13.96
C ALA A 347 19.06 -22.71 -14.30
N TRP A 348 18.65 -22.30 -15.50
CA TRP A 348 18.87 -20.94 -16.03
C TRP A 348 18.26 -19.85 -15.13
N TYR A 349 17.11 -20.13 -14.49
CA TYR A 349 16.42 -19.17 -13.63
C TYR A 349 17.14 -18.96 -12.29
N PHE A 350 17.99 -19.90 -11.85
CA PHE A 350 18.68 -19.80 -10.56
C PHE A 350 19.50 -18.50 -10.46
N ASN A 351 20.34 -18.27 -11.47
CA ASN A 351 21.19 -17.08 -11.54
C ASN A 351 20.35 -15.80 -11.69
N ILE A 352 19.24 -15.87 -12.43
CA ILE A 352 18.35 -14.71 -12.63
C ILE A 352 17.70 -14.29 -11.31
N PHE A 353 17.15 -15.23 -10.54
CA PHE A 353 16.55 -14.91 -9.24
C PHE A 353 17.59 -14.33 -8.28
N PHE A 354 18.77 -14.94 -8.19
CA PHE A 354 19.84 -14.47 -7.33
C PHE A 354 20.30 -13.04 -7.69
N ILE A 355 20.57 -12.79 -8.97
CA ILE A 355 20.98 -11.46 -9.47
C ILE A 355 19.85 -10.45 -9.24
N THR A 356 18.60 -10.83 -9.53
CA THR A 356 17.45 -9.94 -9.38
C THR A 356 17.25 -9.53 -7.92
N CYS A 357 17.37 -10.45 -6.95
CA CYS A 357 17.30 -10.14 -5.52
C CYS A 357 18.31 -9.05 -5.11
N ILE A 358 19.57 -9.20 -5.51
CA ILE A 358 20.64 -8.26 -5.13
C ILE A 358 20.47 -6.92 -5.88
N VAL A 359 20.29 -6.96 -7.20
CA VAL A 359 20.20 -5.76 -8.04
C VAL A 359 18.98 -4.93 -7.68
N SER A 360 17.82 -5.55 -7.46
CA SER A 360 16.60 -4.83 -7.06
C SER A 360 16.77 -4.15 -5.70
N PHE A 361 17.38 -4.82 -4.72
CA PHE A 361 17.62 -4.18 -3.42
C PHE A 361 18.55 -2.97 -3.54
N LEU A 362 19.68 -3.13 -4.25
CA LEU A 362 20.65 -2.04 -4.47
C LEU A 362 20.03 -0.87 -5.25
N LEU A 363 19.26 -1.17 -6.30
CA LEU A 363 18.53 -0.17 -7.08
C LEU A 363 17.56 0.62 -6.19
N GLY A 364 16.83 -0.07 -5.30
CA GLY A 364 15.94 0.56 -4.33
C GLY A 364 16.67 1.53 -3.40
N ILE A 365 17.81 1.11 -2.84
CA ILE A 365 18.63 1.98 -1.95
C ILE A 365 19.21 3.17 -2.72
N ILE A 366 19.70 2.98 -3.94
CA ILE A 366 20.22 4.08 -4.77
C ILE A 366 19.11 5.09 -5.08
N ALA A 367 17.93 4.61 -5.48
CA ALA A 367 16.77 5.46 -5.76
C ALA A 367 16.34 6.26 -4.52
N MET A 368 16.34 5.62 -3.33
CA MET A 368 16.09 6.29 -2.04
C MET A 368 17.09 7.41 -1.78
N ILE A 369 18.39 7.12 -1.93
CA ILE A 369 19.46 8.10 -1.68
C ILE A 369 19.31 9.28 -2.64
N ILE A 370 19.09 9.03 -3.93
CA ILE A 370 18.89 10.11 -4.92
C ILE A 370 17.65 10.94 -4.57
N TYR A 371 16.53 10.29 -4.21
CA TYR A 371 15.32 10.96 -3.79
C TYR A 371 15.56 11.89 -2.60
N TYR A 372 16.14 11.39 -1.50
CA TYR A 372 16.40 12.20 -0.30
C TYR A 372 17.47 13.27 -0.49
N THR A 373 18.47 13.00 -1.33
CA THR A 373 19.59 13.93 -1.53
C THR A 373 19.26 15.08 -2.48
N ARG A 374 18.45 14.84 -3.53
CA ARG A 374 18.21 15.82 -4.62
C ARG A 374 16.76 16.28 -4.74
N PHE A 375 15.79 15.42 -4.47
CA PHE A 375 14.38 15.67 -4.79
C PHE A 375 13.50 15.86 -3.55
N HIS A 376 14.03 15.64 -2.35
CA HIS A 376 13.29 15.86 -1.12
C HIS A 376 12.93 17.34 -0.94
N PRO A 377 11.63 17.69 -0.80
CA PRO A 377 11.17 19.07 -0.81
C PRO A 377 11.78 19.97 0.28
N SER A 378 12.19 19.41 1.41
CA SER A 378 12.84 20.16 2.51
C SER A 378 14.14 20.84 2.07
N LYS A 379 14.90 20.24 1.14
CA LYS A 379 16.09 20.88 0.59
C LYS A 379 15.74 22.03 -0.35
N LYS A 380 14.67 21.87 -1.14
CA LYS A 380 14.17 22.91 -2.05
C LYS A 380 13.68 24.15 -1.30
N GLN A 381 13.04 23.96 -0.14
CA GLN A 381 12.61 25.05 0.73
C GLN A 381 13.80 25.80 1.36
N ARG A 382 14.86 25.09 1.79
CA ARG A 382 16.08 25.72 2.30
C ARG A 382 16.82 26.55 1.23
N VAL A 383 16.85 26.07 -0.02
CA VAL A 383 17.42 26.82 -1.17
C VAL A 383 16.56 28.03 -1.51
N SER A 384 15.23 27.91 -1.52
CA SER A 384 14.32 29.04 -1.76
C SER A 384 14.46 30.13 -0.69
N ASN A 385 14.53 29.74 0.58
CA ASN A 385 14.64 30.69 1.69
C ASN A 385 16.02 31.39 1.73
N SER A 386 17.09 30.73 1.26
CA SER A 386 18.42 31.36 1.14
C SER A 386 18.52 32.31 -0.05
N LEU A 387 17.83 32.03 -1.16
CA LEU A 387 17.72 32.93 -2.31
C LEU A 387 16.82 34.14 -2.05
N GLN A 388 15.86 34.06 -1.13
CA GLN A 388 15.06 35.22 -0.69
C GLN A 388 15.73 36.06 0.41
N ALA A 389 16.80 35.54 1.04
CA ALA A 389 17.56 36.22 2.08
C ALA A 389 18.85 36.89 1.56
N MET A 390 19.17 36.70 0.27
CA MET A 390 20.12 37.48 -0.52
C MET A 390 19.36 38.51 -1.35
#